data_AF-A0A2D4WSF9-F1
#
_entry.id   AF-A0A2D4WSF9-F1
#
_cell.length_a   1.000
_cell.length_b   1.000
_cell.length_c   1.000
_cell.angle_alpha   90.00
_cell.angle_beta   90.00
_cell.angle_gamma   90.00
#
_symmetry.space_group_name_H-M   'P 1'
#
loop_
_entity.id
_entity.type
_entity.pdbx_description
1 polymer ?
#
loop_
_entity_poly.entity_id
_entity_poly.type
_entity_poly.pdbx_seq_one_letter_code
_entity_poly.pdbx_strand_id
1 'polypeptide(L)'
;MVNELETLVTDFYVNQKLALKLDLPGSRETDLDLFGRLKKEFPQLSNFRRFEDELALESDDLKRCYSWLSLRGTMLRSGFVNPADLTEAYDLHRRILEVAPYFLSISPIDVDHLELVFGFDLEAQANRDSIVFNA
;
A
#
# COMPACT_ATOMS: atom_id res chain seq x y z
N MET A 1 12.01 11.47 -11.55
CA MET A 1 11.59 10.16 -12.09
C MET A 1 10.08 10.07 -12.27
N VAL A 2 9.24 10.47 -11.30
CA VAL A 2 7.77 10.53 -11.48
C VAL A 2 7.36 11.53 -12.58
N ASN A 3 7.94 12.74 -12.58
CA ASN A 3 7.64 13.78 -13.59
C ASN A 3 7.99 13.42 -15.05
N GLU A 4 8.85 12.44 -15.30
CA GLU A 4 9.20 12.05 -16.69
C GLU A 4 8.16 11.09 -17.28
N LEU A 5 7.38 10.42 -16.43
CA LEU A 5 6.37 9.44 -16.84
C LEU A 5 4.98 10.06 -17.03
N GLU A 6 4.72 11.26 -16.50
CA GLU A 6 3.39 11.92 -16.56
C GLU A 6 2.81 12.06 -17.98
N THR A 7 3.67 12.11 -19.00
CA THR A 7 3.23 12.21 -20.40
C THR A 7 2.92 10.86 -21.06
N LEU A 8 3.29 9.76 -20.41
CA LEU A 8 3.19 8.39 -20.94
C LEU A 8 2.22 7.52 -20.14
N VAL A 9 2.08 7.76 -18.83
CA VAL A 9 1.28 6.93 -17.91
C VAL A 9 0.16 7.76 -17.29
N THR A 10 -1.02 7.17 -17.10
CA THR A 10 -2.14 7.86 -16.44
C THR A 10 -2.01 7.85 -14.93
N ASP A 11 -1.42 6.79 -14.40
CA ASP A 11 -1.20 6.59 -12.97
C ASP A 11 0.11 5.84 -12.75
N PHE A 12 0.81 6.18 -11.67
CA PHE A 12 2.02 5.51 -11.21
C PHE A 12 1.85 5.17 -9.73
N TYR A 13 2.25 3.98 -9.31
CA TYR A 13 2.07 3.53 -7.95
C TYR A 13 3.23 2.70 -7.42
N VAL A 14 3.49 2.84 -6.13
CA VAL A 14 4.51 2.10 -5.40
C VAL A 14 3.85 1.30 -4.29
N ASN A 15 3.82 -0.02 -4.45
CA ASN A 15 3.21 -0.93 -3.49
C ASN A 15 4.28 -1.71 -2.72
N GLN A 16 4.07 -1.87 -1.43
CA GLN A 16 4.86 -2.69 -0.54
C GLN A 16 4.00 -3.82 0.03
N LYS A 17 4.57 -5.01 0.13
CA LYS A 17 3.97 -6.14 0.85
C LYS A 17 5.02 -6.83 1.71
N LEU A 18 4.76 -6.88 3.01
CA LEU A 18 5.44 -7.75 3.96
C LEU A 18 4.59 -9.02 4.13
N ALA A 19 5.12 -10.15 3.69
CA ALA A 19 4.50 -11.46 3.86
C ALA A 19 5.12 -12.21 5.04
N LEU A 20 4.26 -12.86 5.82
CA LEU A 20 4.62 -13.64 6.98
C LEU A 20 4.26 -15.12 6.77
N LYS A 21 4.85 -15.98 7.60
CA LYS A 21 4.56 -17.42 7.61
C LYS A 21 3.31 -17.73 8.43
N LEU A 22 3.06 -16.94 9.47
CA LEU A 22 1.89 -17.04 10.34
C LEU A 22 0.92 -15.89 10.10
N ASP A 23 -0.33 -16.08 10.52
CA ASP A 23 -1.35 -15.04 10.45
C ASP A 23 -1.01 -13.88 11.37
N LEU A 24 -1.30 -12.67 10.91
CA LEU A 24 -1.25 -11.47 11.75
C LEU A 24 -2.18 -11.64 12.96
N PRO A 25 -1.80 -11.10 14.13
CA PRO A 25 -2.64 -11.18 15.31
C PRO A 25 -3.93 -10.39 15.10
N GLY A 26 -5.08 -11.07 15.06
CA GLY A 26 -6.40 -10.45 14.85
C GLY A 26 -7.00 -9.79 16.11
N SER A 27 -6.18 -9.16 16.95
CA SER A 27 -6.68 -8.45 18.14
C SER A 27 -7.10 -7.03 17.77
N ARG A 28 -8.36 -6.70 18.05
CA ARG A 28 -8.93 -5.36 17.84
C ARG A 28 -8.06 -4.25 18.44
N GLU A 29 -7.46 -4.48 19.61
CA GLU A 29 -6.65 -3.47 20.31
C GLU A 29 -5.36 -3.19 19.55
N THR A 30 -4.62 -4.24 19.16
CA THR A 30 -3.35 -4.10 18.43
C THR A 30 -3.54 -3.46 17.06
N ASP A 31 -4.63 -3.81 16.38
CA ASP A 31 -4.98 -3.23 15.08
C ASP A 31 -5.26 -1.73 15.22
N LEU A 32 -6.15 -1.35 16.15
CA LEU A 32 -6.53 0.05 16.36
C LEU A 32 -5.35 0.90 16.85
N ASP A 33 -4.47 0.35 17.67
CA ASP A 33 -3.29 1.06 18.16
C ASP A 33 -2.27 1.29 17.05
N LEU A 34 -2.03 0.29 16.18
CA LEU A 34 -1.18 0.45 15.00
C LEU A 34 -1.76 1.53 14.07
N PHE A 35 -3.03 1.41 13.68
CA PHE A 35 -3.68 2.39 12.80
C PHE A 35 -3.71 3.79 13.43
N GLY A 36 -3.97 3.88 14.73
CA GLY A 36 -3.95 5.13 15.49
C GLY A 36 -2.56 5.76 15.56
N ARG A 37 -1.50 4.96 15.71
CA ARG A 37 -0.12 5.44 15.65
C ARG A 37 0.24 5.96 14.27
N LEU A 38 -0.09 5.22 13.22
CA LEU A 38 0.19 5.63 11.83
C LEU A 38 -0.59 6.88 11.44
N LYS A 39 -1.87 6.99 11.80
CA LYS A 39 -2.69 8.18 11.55
C LYS A 39 -2.16 9.44 12.23
N LYS A 40 -1.50 9.33 13.39
CA LYS A 40 -0.86 10.50 14.05
C LYS A 40 0.31 11.05 13.23
N GLU A 41 1.01 10.17 12.50
CA GLU A 41 2.19 10.52 11.72
C GLU A 41 1.86 10.87 10.26
N PHE A 42 0.82 10.22 9.73
CA PHE A 42 0.24 10.45 8.41
C PHE A 42 -1.24 10.81 8.55
N PRO A 43 -1.59 12.06 8.92
CA PRO A 43 -2.97 12.49 9.16
C PRO A 43 -3.91 12.31 7.98
N GLN A 44 -3.37 12.23 6.76
CA GLN A 44 -4.13 11.96 5.55
C GLN A 44 -4.76 10.56 5.55
N LEU A 45 -4.18 9.59 6.25
CA LEU A 45 -4.73 8.23 6.42
C LEU A 45 -5.89 8.28 7.43
N SER A 46 -7.03 8.78 7.00
CA SER A 46 -8.17 9.12 7.86
C SER A 46 -9.31 8.10 7.77
N ASN A 47 -9.38 7.33 6.68
CA ASN A 47 -10.50 6.47 6.33
C ASN A 47 -10.23 5.02 6.75
N PHE A 48 -10.70 4.64 7.92
CA PHE A 48 -10.63 3.25 8.40
C PHE A 48 -11.76 2.42 7.80
N ARG A 49 -11.42 1.33 7.11
CA ARG A 49 -12.37 0.39 6.50
C ARG A 49 -12.14 -1.02 7.02
N ARG A 50 -13.25 -1.75 7.17
CA ARG A 50 -13.25 -3.17 7.48
C ARG A 50 -13.97 -3.92 6.37
N PHE A 51 -13.29 -4.88 5.78
CA PHE A 51 -13.82 -5.88 4.86
C PHE A 51 -13.90 -7.24 5.59
N GLU A 52 -14.33 -8.29 4.88
CA GLU A 52 -14.52 -9.62 5.48
C GLU A 52 -13.22 -10.16 6.11
N ASP A 53 -12.12 -10.14 5.38
CA ASP A 53 -10.81 -10.66 5.82
C ASP A 53 -9.70 -9.59 5.87
N GLU A 54 -10.08 -8.31 5.83
CA GLU A 54 -9.12 -7.22 5.65
C GLU A 54 -9.50 -5.97 6.45
N LEU A 55 -8.52 -5.41 7.14
CA LEU A 55 -8.61 -4.07 7.73
C LEU A 55 -7.75 -3.12 6.91
N ALA A 56 -8.29 -1.97 6.55
CA ALA A 56 -7.58 -0.97 5.77
C ALA A 56 -7.67 0.41 6.42
N LEU A 57 -6.63 1.21 6.24
CA LEU A 57 -6.63 2.62 6.53
C LEU A 57 -6.12 3.35 5.29
N GLU A 58 -6.97 4.21 4.75
CA GLU A 58 -6.80 4.86 3.46
C GLU A 58 -6.80 6.38 3.63
N SER A 59 -6.16 7.09 2.71
CA SER A 59 -6.40 8.52 2.53
C SER A 59 -7.60 8.78 1.63
N ASP A 60 -8.03 10.04 1.58
CA ASP A 60 -8.92 10.49 0.52
C ASP A 60 -8.21 10.41 -0.84
N ASP A 61 -8.98 10.25 -1.90
CA ASP A 61 -8.51 10.40 -3.27
C ASP A 61 -8.52 11.89 -3.65
N LEU A 62 -7.33 12.49 -3.67
CA LEU A 62 -7.13 13.88 -4.04
C LEU A 62 -6.44 13.94 -5.41
N LYS A 63 -7.24 14.06 -6.47
CA LYS A 63 -6.74 14.11 -7.86
C LYS A 63 -5.91 12.85 -8.22
N ARG A 64 -6.39 11.66 -7.86
CA ARG A 64 -5.71 10.37 -8.03
C ARG A 64 -4.42 10.22 -7.22
N CYS A 65 -4.17 11.12 -6.29
CA CYS A 65 -3.10 10.99 -5.31
C CYS A 65 -3.70 10.46 -4.01
N TYR A 66 -3.33 9.23 -3.64
CA TYR A 66 -3.80 8.61 -2.41
C TYR A 66 -2.84 7.52 -1.92
N SER A 67 -2.94 7.22 -0.63
CA SER A 67 -2.13 6.22 0.04
C SER A 67 -3.00 5.33 0.92
N TRP A 68 -2.51 4.13 1.21
CA TRP A 68 -3.25 3.16 1.99
C TRP A 68 -2.30 2.17 2.68
N LEU A 69 -2.78 1.57 3.77
CA LEU A 69 -2.27 0.29 4.25
C LEU A 69 -3.41 -0.68 4.58
N SER A 70 -3.10 -1.96 4.51
CA SER A 70 -4.02 -3.03 4.84
C SER A 70 -3.37 -4.16 5.62
N LEU A 71 -4.13 -4.79 6.51
CA LEU A 71 -3.82 -6.03 7.20
C LEU A 71 -4.77 -7.12 6.71
N ARG A 72 -4.23 -8.24 6.20
CA ARG A 72 -5.02 -9.38 5.71
C ARG A 72 -4.28 -10.69 5.86
N GLY A 73 -4.82 -11.63 6.64
CA GLY A 73 -4.21 -12.96 6.86
C GLY A 73 -2.75 -12.83 7.30
N THR A 74 -1.83 -13.32 6.47
CA THR A 74 -0.38 -13.27 6.71
C THR A 74 0.32 -12.03 6.08
N MET A 75 -0.44 -11.02 5.67
CA MET A 75 0.08 -9.92 4.85
C MET A 75 -0.19 -8.55 5.45
N LEU A 76 0.87 -7.76 5.56
CA LEU A 76 0.83 -6.32 5.75
C LEU A 76 1.18 -5.66 4.42
N ARG A 77 0.26 -4.87 3.87
CA ARG A 77 0.45 -4.20 2.57
C ARG A 77 0.28 -2.70 2.71
N SER A 78 0.96 -1.96 1.86
CA SER A 78 0.78 -0.52 1.72
C SER A 78 1.00 -0.09 0.30
N GLY A 79 0.41 1.03 -0.08
CA GLY A 79 0.57 1.59 -1.42
C GLY A 79 0.46 3.09 -1.41
N PHE A 80 1.08 3.70 -2.41
CA PHE A 80 0.95 5.12 -2.70
C PHE A 80 0.78 5.27 -4.21
N VAL A 81 -0.32 5.90 -4.61
CA VAL A 81 -0.66 6.22 -6.00
C VAL A 81 -0.40 7.70 -6.25
N ASN A 82 0.31 7.98 -7.34
CA ASN A 82 0.75 9.30 -7.79
C ASN A 82 1.35 10.18 -6.67
N PRO A 83 2.37 9.69 -5.93
CA PRO A 83 3.07 10.53 -4.96
C PRO A 83 3.76 11.69 -5.67
N ALA A 84 3.84 12.86 -5.02
CA ALA A 84 4.52 14.02 -5.61
C ALA A 84 6.04 13.76 -5.74
N ASP A 85 6.59 13.01 -4.80
CA ASP A 85 7.95 12.49 -4.84
C ASP A 85 7.99 11.05 -4.32
N LEU A 86 8.86 10.20 -4.88
CA LEU A 86 9.01 8.82 -4.44
C LEU A 86 9.35 8.69 -2.95
N THR A 87 10.00 9.70 -2.37
CA THR A 87 10.31 9.77 -0.96
C THR A 87 9.04 9.72 -0.11
N GLU A 88 7.91 10.29 -0.54
CA GLU A 88 6.64 10.22 0.20
C GLU A 88 6.15 8.76 0.35
N ALA A 89 6.24 7.99 -0.74
CA ALA A 89 5.90 6.57 -0.72
C ALA A 89 6.86 5.78 0.19
N TYR A 90 8.17 6.05 0.09
CA TYR A 90 9.16 5.36 0.92
C TYR A 90 9.09 5.72 2.39
N ASP A 91 8.74 6.95 2.74
CA ASP A 91 8.60 7.36 4.13
C ASP A 91 7.40 6.67 4.77
N LEU A 92 6.28 6.55 4.06
CA LEU A 92 5.14 5.73 4.49
C LEU A 92 5.55 4.26 4.68
N HIS A 93 6.16 3.66 3.65
CA HIS A 93 6.53 2.24 3.64
C HIS A 93 7.53 1.88 4.73
N ARG A 94 8.58 2.71 4.88
CA ARG A 94 9.60 2.56 5.93
C ARG A 94 8.95 2.67 7.29
N ARG A 95 8.09 3.67 7.48
CA ARG A 95 7.48 3.89 8.79
C ARG A 95 6.55 2.76 9.21
N ILE A 96 5.80 2.20 8.26
CA ILE A 96 4.99 1.01 8.49
C ILE A 96 5.86 -0.16 8.97
N LEU A 97 6.99 -0.43 8.30
CA LEU A 97 7.92 -1.50 8.69
C LEU A 97 8.61 -1.26 10.04
N GLU A 98 8.85 -0.01 10.41
CA GLU A 98 9.41 0.36 11.72
C GLU A 98 8.39 0.12 12.84
N VAL A 99 7.11 0.43 12.62
CA VAL A 99 6.10 0.46 13.68
C VAL A 99 5.39 -0.88 13.81
N ALA A 100 5.01 -1.52 12.69
CA ALA A 100 4.18 -2.71 12.68
C ALA A 100 4.70 -3.87 13.56
N PRO A 101 6.00 -4.17 13.63
CA PRO A 101 6.50 -5.28 14.46
C PRO A 101 6.13 -5.15 15.94
N TYR A 102 6.09 -3.94 16.47
CA TYR A 102 5.80 -3.69 17.88
C TYR A 102 4.32 -3.88 18.25
N PHE A 103 3.41 -3.72 17.28
CA PHE A 103 1.97 -3.87 17.49
C PHE A 103 1.48 -5.25 17.06
N LEU A 104 2.01 -5.78 15.96
CA LEU A 104 1.56 -7.02 15.34
C LEU A 104 2.42 -8.22 15.73
N SER A 105 3.30 -8.08 16.73
CA SER A 105 4.18 -9.15 17.22
C SER A 105 5.00 -9.83 16.12
N ILE A 106 5.34 -9.08 15.05
CA ILE A 106 6.11 -9.61 13.92
C ILE A 106 7.55 -9.80 14.35
N SER A 107 8.09 -10.99 14.11
CA SER A 107 9.48 -11.35 14.40
C SER A 107 10.22 -11.72 13.12
N PRO A 108 11.55 -11.48 13.01
CA PRO A 108 12.31 -11.87 11.82
C PRO A 108 12.18 -13.34 11.41
N ILE A 109 11.91 -14.25 12.35
CA ILE A 109 11.72 -15.68 12.04
C ILE A 109 10.41 -15.96 11.27
N ASP A 110 9.41 -15.10 11.47
CA ASP A 110 8.09 -15.20 10.87
C ASP A 110 8.01 -14.50 9.51
N VAL A 111 8.97 -13.62 9.19
CA VAL A 111 9.05 -13.00 7.87
C VAL A 111 9.33 -14.07 6.80
N ASP A 112 8.49 -14.07 5.76
CA ASP A 112 8.69 -14.89 4.57
C ASP A 112 9.44 -14.07 3.51
N HIS A 113 8.86 -12.95 3.05
CA HIS A 113 9.48 -12.07 2.07
C HIS A 113 8.94 -10.64 2.15
N LEU A 114 9.70 -9.70 1.58
CA LEU A 114 9.29 -8.31 1.35
C LEU A 114 9.26 -8.04 -0.15
N GLU A 115 8.13 -7.54 -0.66
CA GLU A 115 7.97 -7.12 -2.05
C GLU A 115 7.86 -5.60 -2.10
N LEU A 116 8.52 -5.01 -3.10
CA LEU A 116 8.33 -3.62 -3.50
C LEU A 116 8.06 -3.60 -5.00
N VAL A 117 6.88 -3.14 -5.38
CA VAL A 117 6.38 -3.16 -6.75
C VAL A 117 6.16 -1.73 -7.23
N PHE A 118 6.79 -1.40 -8.34
CA PHE A 118 6.49 -0.19 -9.11
C PHE A 118 5.55 -0.59 -10.24
N GLY A 119 4.38 0.04 -10.28
CA GLY A 119 3.43 -0.17 -11.35
C GLY A 119 2.98 1.16 -11.94
N PHE A 120 2.41 1.06 -13.13
CA PHE A 120 1.89 2.20 -13.87
C PHE A 120 0.80 1.73 -14.83
N ASP A 121 -0.14 2.62 -15.09
CA ASP A 121 -1.23 2.41 -16.05
C ASP A 121 -0.93 3.15 -17.35
N LEU A 122 -1.10 2.48 -18.48
CA LEU A 122 -1.00 3.05 -19.82
C LEU A 122 -2.40 3.19 -20.43
N GLU A 123 -2.70 4.37 -20.95
CA GLU A 123 -3.93 4.57 -21.72
C GLU A 123 -3.75 3.98 -23.13
N ALA A 124 -4.52 2.93 -23.43
CA ALA A 124 -4.55 2.32 -24.76
C ALA A 124 -5.78 2.78 -25.53
N GLN A 125 -5.62 3.08 -26.82
CA GLN A 125 -6.72 3.56 -27.67
C GLN A 125 -7.84 2.53 -27.91
N ALA A 126 -7.62 1.26 -27.59
CA ALA A 126 -8.59 0.19 -27.76
C ALA A 126 -8.35 -0.95 -26.75
N ASN A 127 -9.34 -1.85 -26.65
CA ASN A 127 -9.26 -3.03 -25.79
C ASN A 127 -8.05 -3.89 -26.17
N ARG A 128 -7.25 -4.28 -25.17
CA ARG A 128 -6.06 -5.13 -25.31
C ARG A 128 -6.30 -6.36 -26.20
N ASP A 129 -7.43 -7.04 -26.04
CA ASP A 129 -7.73 -8.26 -26.80
C ASP A 129 -7.96 -7.97 -28.29
N SER A 130 -8.53 -6.81 -28.61
CA SER A 130 -8.74 -6.39 -30.01
C SER A 130 -7.46 -5.94 -30.71
N ILE A 131 -6.45 -5.47 -29.95
CA ILE A 131 -5.14 -5.09 -30.48
C ILE A 131 -4.30 -6.34 -30.76
N VAL A 132 -4.29 -7.32 -29.85
CA VAL A 132 -3.55 -8.58 -30.04
C VAL A 132 -4.17 -9.46 -31.13
N PHE A 133 -5.50 -9.41 -31.30
CA PHE A 133 -6.17 -10.16 -32.37
C PHE A 133 -5.82 -9.68 -33.79
N ASN A 134 -5.40 -8.41 -33.95
CA ASN A 134 -5.06 -7.81 -35.24
C ASN A 134 -3.54 -7.67 -35.48
N ALA A 135 -2.71 -8.26 -34.62
CA ALA A 135 -1.24 -8.20 -34.70
C ALA A 135 -0.64 -9.40 -35.44
#